data_AF-A0A0F9G001-F1
#
_entry.id   AF-A0A0F9G001-F1
#
_cell.length_a   1.000
_cell.length_b   1.000
_cell.length_c   1.000
_cell.angle_alpha   90.00
_cell.angle_beta   90.00
_cell.angle_gamma   90.00
#
_symmetry.space_group_name_H-M   'P 1'
#
loop_
_entity.id
_entity.type
_entity.pdbx_description
1 polymer ?
#
loop_
_entity_poly.entity_id
_entity_poly.type
_entity_poly.pdbx_seq_one_letter_code
_entity_poly.pdbx_strand_id
1 'polypeptide(L)'
;MRINQIFEQADSIFAEHRHILSKVAKECAIFFCESQKLPVFKVLPSTYGDIQKVKVRKQSQKTKFSQTFNEAFESEARDLRQRAIFTNSQIVEYTDGDLFYVFPKNGYKFMYCTEVTHSTNDYQQVFDSLFEQFDDDKAEQMIHDLLKFTYTQENLFEGIQKEVEVIFYNIPYYYAARVNTFEYNDLLTDIERLGDN
;
A
#
# COMPACT_ATOMS: atom_id res chain seq x y z
N MET A 1 -16.92 -32.69 6.68
CA MET A 1 -16.89 -31.82 5.47
C MET A 1 -15.74 -32.32 4.61
N ARG A 2 -15.98 -32.63 3.33
CA ARG A 2 -15.11 -33.52 2.53
C ARG A 2 -13.99 -32.73 1.85
N ILE A 3 -12.75 -33.17 2.03
CA ILE A 3 -11.51 -32.64 1.43
C ILE A 3 -11.66 -32.35 -0.08
N ASN A 4 -12.38 -33.19 -0.81
CA ASN A 4 -12.60 -33.02 -2.26
C ASN A 4 -13.36 -31.74 -2.63
N GLN A 5 -14.24 -31.22 -1.76
CA GLN A 5 -14.99 -29.97 -2.04
C GLN A 5 -14.10 -28.72 -1.93
N ILE A 6 -13.03 -28.78 -1.13
CA ILE A 6 -12.08 -27.67 -0.96
C ILE A 6 -11.19 -27.54 -2.19
N PHE A 7 -10.71 -28.67 -2.73
CA PHE A 7 -9.90 -28.67 -3.94
C PHE A 7 -10.67 -28.24 -5.20
N GLU A 8 -11.92 -28.70 -5.35
CA GLU A 8 -12.78 -28.26 -6.47
C GLU A 8 -13.10 -26.76 -6.43
N GLN A 9 -13.24 -26.18 -5.23
CA GLN A 9 -13.52 -24.76 -5.06
C GLN A 9 -12.29 -23.88 -5.34
N ALA A 10 -11.09 -24.30 -4.90
CA ALA A 10 -9.85 -23.58 -5.15
C ALA A 10 -9.51 -23.50 -6.66
N ASP A 11 -9.63 -24.63 -7.37
CA ASP A 11 -9.39 -24.68 -8.83
C ASP A 11 -10.41 -23.83 -9.61
N SER A 12 -11.65 -23.74 -9.13
CA SER A 12 -12.68 -22.88 -9.72
C SER A 12 -12.35 -21.39 -9.59
N ILE A 13 -11.90 -20.95 -8.42
CA ILE A 13 -11.52 -19.55 -8.15
C ILE A 13 -10.29 -19.16 -9.00
N PHE A 14 -9.29 -20.04 -9.08
CA PHE A 14 -8.13 -19.84 -9.93
C PHE A 14 -8.53 -19.68 -11.41
N ALA A 15 -9.40 -20.57 -11.91
CA ALA A 15 -9.85 -20.53 -13.30
C ALA A 15 -10.59 -19.21 -13.63
N GLU A 16 -11.42 -18.72 -12.71
CA GLU A 16 -12.14 -17.45 -12.86
C GLU A 16 -11.20 -16.25 -12.97
N HIS A 17 -10.12 -16.25 -12.17
CA HIS A 17 -9.22 -15.10 -12.04
C HIS A 17 -7.90 -15.24 -12.80
N ARG A 18 -7.70 -16.33 -13.55
CA ARG A 18 -6.45 -16.64 -14.26
C ARG A 18 -5.89 -15.48 -15.09
N HIS A 19 -6.76 -14.77 -15.81
CA HIS A 19 -6.32 -13.65 -16.67
C HIS A 19 -5.75 -12.48 -15.88
N ILE A 20 -6.37 -12.13 -14.74
CA ILE A 20 -5.88 -11.02 -13.91
C ILE A 20 -4.66 -11.45 -13.10
N LEU A 21 -4.60 -12.70 -12.61
CA LEU A 21 -3.44 -13.25 -11.92
C LEU A 21 -2.21 -13.31 -12.83
N SER A 22 -2.38 -13.64 -14.12
CA SER A 22 -1.29 -13.59 -15.10
C SER A 22 -0.74 -12.18 -15.29
N LYS A 23 -1.62 -11.16 -15.22
CA LYS A 23 -1.17 -9.76 -15.24
C LYS A 23 -0.47 -9.37 -13.95
N VAL A 24 -0.93 -9.83 -12.79
CA VAL A 24 -0.24 -9.62 -11.51
C VAL A 24 1.16 -10.21 -11.57
N ALA A 25 1.31 -11.46 -12.02
CA ALA A 25 2.62 -12.13 -12.16
C ALA A 25 3.60 -11.29 -13.00
N LYS A 26 3.16 -10.78 -14.15
CA LYS A 26 4.02 -10.05 -15.10
C LYS A 26 4.24 -8.59 -14.69
N GLU A 27 3.19 -7.92 -14.25
CA GLU A 27 3.22 -6.49 -13.96
C GLU A 27 3.65 -6.15 -12.54
N CYS A 28 3.76 -7.11 -11.61
CA CYS A 28 4.15 -6.89 -10.21
C CYS A 28 5.41 -7.67 -9.80
N ALA A 29 6.14 -8.27 -10.75
CA ALA A 29 7.34 -9.07 -10.49
C ALA A 29 8.41 -8.37 -9.61
N ILE A 30 8.61 -7.06 -9.79
CA ILE A 30 9.58 -6.29 -8.98
C ILE A 30 9.16 -6.28 -7.52
N PHE A 31 7.86 -6.08 -7.25
CA PHE A 31 7.34 -6.10 -5.89
C PHE A 31 7.60 -7.44 -5.21
N PHE A 32 7.29 -8.56 -5.87
CA PHE A 32 7.53 -9.90 -5.29
C PHE A 32 8.99 -10.14 -4.95
N CYS A 33 9.93 -9.60 -5.73
CA CYS A 33 11.35 -9.70 -5.48
C CYS A 33 11.78 -8.81 -4.30
N GLU A 34 11.43 -7.53 -4.33
CA GLU A 34 11.84 -6.55 -3.31
C GLU A 34 11.17 -6.76 -1.96
N SER A 35 9.92 -7.23 -1.93
CA SER A 35 9.18 -7.54 -0.71
C SER A 35 9.49 -8.92 -0.14
N GLN A 36 10.29 -9.74 -0.85
CA GLN A 36 10.45 -11.16 -0.58
C GLN A 36 9.12 -11.91 -0.42
N LYS A 37 8.15 -11.54 -1.27
CA LYS A 37 6.79 -12.09 -1.26
C LYS A 37 6.05 -11.87 0.06
N LEU A 38 6.39 -10.85 0.85
CA LEU A 38 5.56 -10.46 1.98
C LEU A 38 4.34 -9.65 1.53
N PRO A 39 3.17 -9.83 2.18
CA PRO A 39 1.96 -9.08 1.85
C PRO A 39 2.03 -7.65 2.40
N VAL A 40 1.33 -6.76 1.71
CA VAL A 40 0.94 -5.45 2.22
C VAL A 40 -0.56 -5.28 2.03
N PHE A 41 -1.19 -4.57 2.95
CA PHE A 41 -2.63 -4.53 3.10
C PHE A 41 -3.19 -3.14 2.86
N LYS A 42 -4.40 -3.09 2.32
CA LYS A 42 -5.17 -1.85 2.22
C LYS A 42 -6.65 -2.14 2.34
N VAL A 43 -7.36 -1.26 3.05
CA VAL A 43 -8.82 -1.28 3.05
C VAL A 43 -9.36 -0.55 1.84
N LEU A 44 -10.29 -1.22 1.14
CA LEU A 44 -10.98 -0.70 -0.03
C LEU A 44 -12.50 -0.87 0.15
N PRO A 45 -13.32 -0.10 -0.61
CA PRO A 45 -14.76 -0.19 -0.51
C PRO A 45 -15.27 -1.62 -0.77
N SER A 46 -16.23 -2.09 0.03
CA SER A 46 -16.78 -3.44 -0.09
C SER A 46 -17.44 -3.77 -1.43
N THR A 47 -17.77 -2.74 -2.22
CA THR A 47 -18.32 -2.86 -3.58
C THR A 47 -17.31 -3.38 -4.60
N TYR A 48 -16.04 -3.43 -4.25
CA TYR A 48 -14.96 -3.92 -5.10
C TYR A 48 -15.05 -5.44 -5.27
N GLY A 49 -14.66 -5.97 -6.44
CA GLY A 49 -14.65 -7.41 -6.68
C GLY A 49 -13.56 -8.13 -5.87
N ASP A 50 -13.51 -9.47 -5.98
CA ASP A 50 -12.52 -10.30 -5.27
C ASP A 50 -11.09 -9.98 -5.67
N ILE A 51 -10.84 -9.76 -6.97
CA ILE A 51 -9.56 -9.27 -7.47
C ILE A 51 -9.77 -8.23 -8.55
N GLN A 52 -9.07 -7.10 -8.46
CA GLN A 52 -9.20 -6.05 -9.47
C GLN A 52 -7.98 -5.16 -9.62
N LYS A 53 -7.98 -4.43 -10.73
CA LYS A 53 -7.07 -3.33 -11.02
C LYS A 53 -7.65 -2.03 -10.47
N VAL A 54 -6.99 -1.45 -9.48
CA VAL A 54 -7.41 -0.21 -8.82
C VAL A 54 -6.59 0.95 -9.37
N LYS A 55 -7.27 1.93 -9.97
CA LYS A 55 -6.59 3.07 -10.56
C LYS A 55 -6.25 4.10 -9.48
N VAL A 56 -5.02 4.58 -9.49
CA VAL A 56 -4.57 5.67 -8.63
C VAL A 56 -5.17 6.98 -9.16
N ARG A 57 -5.77 7.77 -8.26
CA ARG A 57 -6.44 9.03 -8.56
C ARG A 57 -5.98 10.08 -7.57
N LYS A 58 -5.87 11.32 -8.03
CA LYS A 58 -5.61 12.46 -7.14
C LYS A 58 -6.81 12.62 -6.21
N GLN A 59 -6.58 12.44 -4.92
CA GLN A 59 -7.59 12.67 -3.89
C GLN A 59 -7.88 14.17 -3.76
N SER A 60 -9.15 14.52 -3.47
CA SER A 60 -9.62 15.91 -3.43
C SER A 60 -9.27 16.64 -2.13
N GLN A 61 -8.99 15.91 -1.04
CA GLN A 61 -8.68 16.53 0.25
C GLN A 61 -7.33 17.25 0.21
N LYS A 62 -7.37 18.53 0.60
CA LYS A 62 -6.21 19.38 0.81
C LYS A 62 -6.26 19.90 2.24
N THR A 63 -5.70 19.14 3.17
CA THR A 63 -5.41 19.64 4.52
C THR A 63 -4.09 20.39 4.52
N LYS A 64 -3.85 21.27 5.50
CA LYS A 64 -2.53 21.92 5.70
C LYS A 64 -1.44 20.86 5.81
N PHE A 65 -1.70 19.80 6.58
CA PHE A 65 -0.84 18.61 6.64
C PHE A 65 -0.52 18.02 5.26
N SER A 66 -1.53 17.83 4.40
CA SER A 66 -1.30 17.28 3.07
C SER A 66 -0.47 18.20 2.19
N GLN A 67 -0.61 19.51 2.36
CA GLN A 67 0.22 20.48 1.65
C GLN A 67 1.68 20.38 2.13
N THR A 68 1.92 20.54 3.42
CA THR A 68 3.26 20.47 4.01
C THR A 68 3.95 19.12 3.74
N PHE A 69 3.21 18.00 3.78
CA PHE A 69 3.75 16.70 3.39
C PHE A 69 4.23 16.68 1.92
N ASN A 70 3.45 17.25 1.00
CA ASN A 70 3.85 17.29 -0.41
C ASN A 70 5.03 18.23 -0.65
N GLU A 71 5.12 19.33 0.09
CA GLU A 71 6.24 20.26 0.01
C GLU A 71 7.53 19.60 0.52
N ALA A 72 7.45 18.84 1.62
CA ALA A 72 8.58 18.06 2.13
C ALA A 72 9.14 17.07 1.09
N PHE A 73 8.28 16.46 0.28
CA PHE A 73 8.65 15.43 -0.70
C PHE A 73 8.48 15.88 -2.17
N GLU A 74 8.50 17.19 -2.44
CA GLU A 74 8.26 17.71 -3.78
C GLU A 74 9.30 17.21 -4.80
N SER A 75 10.55 17.01 -4.36
CA SER A 75 11.62 16.43 -5.18
C SER A 75 11.35 14.99 -5.59
N GLU A 76 10.58 14.24 -4.81
CA GLU A 76 10.29 12.82 -5.05
C GLU A 76 9.11 12.62 -5.99
N ALA A 77 8.01 13.33 -5.73
CA ALA A 77 6.81 13.32 -6.57
C ALA A 77 5.90 14.51 -6.28
N ARG A 78 5.34 15.09 -7.35
CA ARG A 78 4.29 16.12 -7.25
C ARG A 78 2.98 15.53 -6.75
N ASP A 79 2.36 16.20 -5.76
CA ASP A 79 1.11 15.76 -5.12
C ASP A 79 1.19 14.31 -4.60
N LEU A 80 2.35 13.93 -4.04
CA LEU A 80 2.65 12.58 -3.58
C LEU A 80 1.53 12.03 -2.68
N ARG A 81 1.14 12.76 -1.63
CA ARG A 81 0.15 12.27 -0.66
C ARG A 81 -1.21 11.99 -1.31
N GLN A 82 -1.63 12.79 -2.29
CA GLN A 82 -2.91 12.58 -2.97
C GLN A 82 -2.84 11.50 -4.06
N ARG A 83 -1.64 11.09 -4.48
CA ARG A 83 -1.42 10.15 -5.60
C ARG A 83 -0.69 8.88 -5.18
N ALA A 84 -0.41 8.70 -3.91
CA ALA A 84 0.23 7.51 -3.39
C ALA A 84 -0.80 6.49 -2.89
N ILE A 85 -0.31 5.28 -2.71
CA ILE A 85 -1.03 4.14 -2.15
C ILE A 85 -0.43 3.89 -0.79
N PHE A 86 -1.17 4.27 0.24
CA PHE A 86 -0.84 3.98 1.64
C PHE A 86 -1.30 2.56 1.95
N THR A 87 -0.36 1.74 2.43
CA THR A 87 -0.58 0.34 2.78
C THR A 87 0.00 0.06 4.15
N ASN A 88 -0.60 -0.90 4.85
CA ASN A 88 -0.12 -1.37 6.14
C ASN A 88 0.57 -2.72 5.96
N SER A 89 1.63 -2.95 6.71
CA SER A 89 2.36 -4.23 6.70
C SER A 89 1.73 -5.27 7.63
N GLN A 90 0.74 -4.86 8.42
CA GLN A 90 -0.06 -5.69 9.30
C GLN A 90 -1.55 -5.57 8.96
N ILE A 91 -2.33 -6.58 9.37
CA ILE A 91 -3.79 -6.54 9.29
C ILE A 91 -4.28 -5.48 10.27
N VAL A 92 -4.99 -4.47 9.76
CA VAL A 92 -5.61 -3.44 10.58
C VAL A 92 -7.12 -3.60 10.47
N GLU A 93 -7.79 -3.68 11.62
CA GLU A 93 -9.25 -3.70 11.69
C GLU A 93 -9.79 -2.30 11.39
N TYR A 94 -10.57 -2.17 10.31
CA TYR A 94 -11.30 -0.94 10.01
C TYR A 94 -12.79 -1.26 9.89
N THR A 95 -13.62 -0.28 10.26
CA THR A 95 -15.09 -0.42 10.26
C THR A 95 -15.71 -0.27 8.87
N ASP A 96 -15.00 0.39 7.94
CA ASP A 96 -15.60 0.95 6.72
C ASP A 96 -14.97 0.38 5.43
N GLY A 97 -14.96 -0.95 5.28
CA GLY A 97 -14.56 -1.60 4.04
C GLY A 97 -14.05 -3.02 4.23
N ASP A 98 -13.46 -3.57 3.18
CA ASP A 98 -12.83 -4.89 3.20
C ASP A 98 -11.32 -4.79 3.02
N LEU A 99 -10.61 -5.75 3.60
CA LEU A 99 -9.16 -5.83 3.52
C LEU A 99 -8.70 -6.52 2.23
N PHE A 100 -7.69 -5.94 1.59
CA PHE A 100 -7.09 -6.46 0.37
C PHE A 100 -5.57 -6.57 0.49
N TYR A 101 -5.00 -7.63 -0.07
CA TYR A 101 -3.59 -7.66 -0.45
C TYR A 101 -3.37 -6.69 -1.61
N VAL A 102 -2.31 -5.89 -1.55
CA VAL A 102 -1.96 -4.91 -2.57
C VAL A 102 -0.72 -5.34 -3.34
N PHE A 103 -0.80 -5.27 -4.67
CA PHE A 103 0.29 -5.57 -5.58
C PHE A 103 0.59 -4.34 -6.45
N PRO A 104 1.58 -3.52 -6.07
CA PRO A 104 2.02 -2.36 -6.85
C PRO A 104 2.52 -2.79 -8.24
N LYS A 105 2.13 -2.04 -9.27
CA LYS A 105 2.65 -2.27 -10.63
C LYS A 105 4.14 -1.89 -10.69
N ASN A 106 4.95 -2.70 -11.37
CA ASN A 106 6.33 -2.42 -11.76
C ASN A 106 6.50 -0.98 -12.24
N GLY A 107 7.59 -0.36 -11.77
CA GLY A 107 7.89 1.07 -11.92
C GLY A 107 7.45 1.92 -10.72
N TYR A 108 7.01 1.29 -9.63
CA TYR A 108 6.76 2.00 -8.38
C TYR A 108 8.05 2.52 -7.76
N LYS A 109 7.90 3.60 -7.01
CA LYS A 109 8.81 3.96 -5.93
C LYS A 109 8.09 3.70 -4.61
N PHE A 110 8.84 3.55 -3.54
CA PHE A 110 8.29 3.38 -2.21
C PHE A 110 9.01 4.29 -1.22
N MET A 111 8.34 4.56 -0.11
CA MET A 111 8.94 5.08 1.10
C MET A 111 8.17 4.54 2.30
N TYR A 112 8.81 4.43 3.44
CA TYR A 112 8.16 4.10 4.70
C TYR A 112 8.83 4.87 5.83
N CYS A 113 8.08 5.07 6.91
CA CYS A 113 8.62 5.64 8.13
C CYS A 113 8.96 4.52 9.10
N THR A 114 10.16 4.52 9.68
CA THR A 114 10.60 3.46 10.60
C THR A 114 9.86 3.44 11.93
N GLU A 115 9.18 4.52 12.29
CA GLU A 115 8.60 4.74 13.62
C GLU A 115 7.07 4.91 13.59
N VAL A 116 6.47 4.98 12.40
CA VAL A 116 5.05 5.35 12.23
C VAL A 116 4.27 4.22 11.59
N THR A 117 3.17 3.85 12.25
CA THR A 117 2.24 2.82 11.74
C THR A 117 1.07 3.43 11.00
N HIS A 118 0.67 4.67 11.32
CA HIS A 118 -0.46 5.35 10.70
C HIS A 118 -0.18 6.85 10.53
N SER A 119 0.44 7.25 9.42
CA SER A 119 0.92 8.64 9.23
C SER A 119 -0.16 9.70 9.33
N THR A 120 -1.41 9.37 9.01
CA THR A 120 -2.52 10.32 9.11
C THR A 120 -2.87 10.65 10.56
N ASN A 121 -2.84 9.67 11.46
CA ASN A 121 -3.20 9.89 12.86
C ASN A 121 -1.98 10.36 13.66
N ASP A 122 -0.84 9.72 13.43
CA ASP A 122 0.38 9.91 14.24
C ASP A 122 0.98 11.29 13.97
N TYR A 123 1.07 11.72 12.71
CA TYR A 123 1.62 13.03 12.39
C TYR A 123 0.61 14.16 12.59
N GLN A 124 -0.69 13.95 12.43
CA GLN A 124 -1.63 15.06 12.56
C GLN A 124 -1.60 15.65 13.98
N GLN A 125 -1.50 14.82 15.01
CA GLN A 125 -1.36 15.30 16.40
C GLN A 125 -0.04 16.05 16.64
N VAL A 126 1.07 15.55 16.09
CA VAL A 126 2.40 16.19 16.19
C VAL A 126 2.38 17.54 15.48
N PHE A 127 1.75 17.61 14.31
CA PHE A 127 1.64 18.82 13.52
C PHE A 127 0.79 19.87 14.21
N ASP A 128 -0.40 19.50 14.68
CA ASP A 128 -1.30 20.41 15.38
C ASP A 128 -0.59 20.99 16.61
N SER A 129 0.15 20.16 17.36
CA SER A 129 0.95 20.60 18.51
C SER A 129 2.07 21.58 18.14
N LEU A 130 2.75 21.36 17.01
CA LEU A 130 3.83 22.25 16.54
C LEU A 130 3.29 23.60 16.07
N PHE A 131 2.15 23.61 15.37
CA PHE A 131 1.50 24.85 14.94
C PHE A 131 0.86 25.63 16.11
N GLU A 132 0.53 24.98 17.22
CA GLU A 132 0.08 25.67 18.44
C GLU A 132 1.22 26.31 19.22
N GLN A 133 2.43 25.74 19.16
CA GLN A 133 3.57 26.15 19.99
C GLN A 133 4.55 27.10 19.30
N PHE A 134 4.58 27.11 17.97
CA PHE A 134 5.55 27.88 17.18
C PHE A 134 4.87 28.73 16.12
N ASP A 135 5.57 29.76 15.66
CA ASP A 135 5.15 30.52 14.47
C ASP A 135 5.05 29.59 13.25
N ASP A 136 4.08 29.82 12.37
CA ASP A 136 3.75 28.98 11.21
C ASP A 136 4.99 28.56 10.39
N ASP A 137 5.86 29.51 10.03
CA ASP A 137 7.06 29.24 9.21
C ASP A 137 8.05 28.29 9.91
N LYS A 138 8.20 28.43 11.23
CA LYS A 138 9.11 27.57 12.01
C LYS A 138 8.53 26.18 12.19
N ALA A 139 7.22 26.09 12.49
CA ALA A 139 6.53 24.83 12.61
C ALA A 139 6.64 24.03 11.30
N GLU A 140 6.39 24.67 10.16
CA GLU A 140 6.49 24.06 8.84
C GLU A 140 7.91 23.56 8.52
N GLN A 141 8.93 24.35 8.82
CA GLN A 141 10.32 23.93 8.62
C GLN A 141 10.69 22.72 9.48
N MET A 142 10.34 22.74 10.78
CA MET A 142 10.62 21.62 11.69
C MET A 142 9.92 20.34 11.23
N ILE A 143 8.69 20.46 10.75
CA ILE A 143 7.93 19.37 10.18
C ILE A 143 8.61 18.81 8.93
N HIS A 144 9.07 19.67 8.01
CA HIS A 144 9.76 19.23 6.80
C HIS A 144 11.01 18.42 7.13
N ASP A 145 11.80 18.91 8.08
CA ASP A 145 13.00 18.22 8.53
C ASP A 145 12.66 16.88 9.21
N LEU A 146 11.62 16.86 10.05
CA LEU A 146 11.11 15.63 10.66
C LEU A 146 10.72 14.59 9.61
N LEU A 147 9.87 14.97 8.65
CA LEU A 147 9.42 14.06 7.59
C LEU A 147 10.59 13.51 6.76
N LYS A 148 11.52 14.38 6.36
CA LYS A 148 12.70 13.95 5.57
C LYS A 148 13.64 13.04 6.35
N PHE A 149 13.71 13.22 7.67
CA PHE A 149 14.55 12.41 8.53
C PHE A 149 13.93 11.04 8.83
N THR A 150 12.62 10.97 9.01
CA THR A 150 11.95 9.74 9.46
C THR A 150 11.56 8.79 8.33
N TYR A 151 11.47 9.28 7.08
CA TYR A 151 11.14 8.46 5.92
C TYR A 151 12.39 7.97 5.20
N THR A 152 12.41 6.68 4.87
CA THR A 152 13.45 6.06 4.06
C THR A 152 12.85 5.41 2.81
N GLN A 153 13.68 5.23 1.79
CA GLN A 153 13.37 4.55 0.53
C GLN A 153 14.23 3.29 0.34
N GLU A 154 14.95 2.88 1.38
CA GLU A 154 15.85 1.73 1.33
C GLU A 154 15.12 0.46 1.78
N ASN A 155 15.40 -0.67 1.14
CA ASN A 155 14.99 -2.00 1.60
C ASN A 155 13.49 -2.16 1.94
N LEU A 156 12.64 -2.32 0.91
CA LEU A 156 11.20 -2.54 1.07
C LEU A 156 10.87 -3.67 2.05
N PHE A 157 11.60 -4.79 1.97
CA PHE A 157 11.41 -5.94 2.85
C PHE A 157 11.53 -5.57 4.33
N GLU A 158 12.51 -4.74 4.71
CA GLU A 158 12.67 -4.28 6.09
C GLU A 158 11.48 -3.43 6.54
N GLY A 159 10.99 -2.53 5.68
CA GLY A 159 9.78 -1.76 5.96
C GLY A 159 8.57 -2.65 6.25
N ILE A 160 8.39 -3.71 5.47
CA ILE A 160 7.28 -4.65 5.67
C ILE A 160 7.47 -5.45 6.96
N GLN A 161 8.68 -5.94 7.23
CA GLN A 161 8.99 -6.68 8.47
C GLN A 161 8.82 -5.85 9.75
N LYS A 162 9.02 -4.54 9.67
CA LYS A 162 8.82 -3.62 10.80
C LYS A 162 7.36 -3.30 11.08
N GLU A 163 6.42 -3.86 10.31
CA GLU A 163 4.98 -3.69 10.50
C GLU A 163 4.50 -2.22 10.36
N VAL A 164 5.27 -1.39 9.64
CA VAL A 164 5.00 0.04 9.45
C VAL A 164 4.14 0.32 8.20
N GLU A 165 3.69 1.58 8.06
CA GLU A 165 3.01 2.04 6.85
C GLU A 165 4.01 2.17 5.68
N VAL A 166 3.70 1.53 4.56
CA VAL A 166 4.45 1.65 3.31
C VAL A 166 3.65 2.45 2.31
N ILE A 167 4.30 3.46 1.72
CA ILE A 167 3.72 4.37 0.73
C ILE A 167 4.30 4.01 -0.64
N PHE A 168 3.47 3.47 -1.53
CA PHE A 168 3.83 3.27 -2.94
C PHE A 168 3.39 4.44 -3.79
N TYR A 169 4.27 4.94 -4.67
CA TYR A 169 3.97 6.11 -5.49
C TYR A 169 4.58 6.01 -6.89
N ASN A 170 4.26 7.01 -7.71
CA ASN A 170 4.65 7.10 -9.12
C ASN A 170 4.10 5.97 -10.02
N ILE A 171 2.93 5.41 -9.69
CA ILE A 171 2.25 4.41 -10.51
C ILE A 171 0.81 4.79 -10.84
N PRO A 172 0.30 4.40 -12.03
CA PRO A 172 -1.06 4.75 -12.44
C PRO A 172 -2.14 3.84 -11.83
N TYR A 173 -1.77 2.66 -11.35
CA TYR A 173 -2.66 1.67 -10.76
C TYR A 173 -1.87 0.61 -10.01
N TYR A 174 -2.58 -0.18 -9.21
CA TYR A 174 -2.12 -1.40 -8.55
C TYR A 174 -3.19 -2.49 -8.70
N TYR A 175 -2.86 -3.73 -8.36
CA TYR A 175 -3.84 -4.81 -8.24
C TYR A 175 -4.16 -5.05 -6.77
N ALA A 176 -5.39 -5.45 -6.48
CA ALA A 176 -5.86 -5.74 -5.13
C ALA A 176 -6.63 -7.06 -5.12
N ALA A 177 -6.33 -7.94 -4.16
CA ALA A 177 -7.03 -9.22 -3.96
C ALA A 177 -7.61 -9.30 -2.54
N ARG A 178 -8.89 -9.65 -2.41
CA ARG A 178 -9.66 -9.61 -1.17
C ARG A 178 -9.19 -10.72 -0.21
N VAL A 179 -8.83 -10.34 1.01
CA VAL A 179 -8.25 -11.25 2.01
C VAL A 179 -9.22 -12.38 2.40
N ASN A 180 -10.52 -12.09 2.47
CA ASN A 180 -11.53 -13.10 2.83
C ASN A 180 -11.80 -14.12 1.71
N THR A 181 -11.35 -13.86 0.48
CA THR A 181 -11.55 -14.75 -0.67
C THR A 181 -10.31 -15.58 -0.97
N PHE A 182 -9.12 -15.03 -0.71
CA PHE A 182 -7.84 -15.66 -1.04
C PHE A 182 -6.97 -15.87 0.20
N GLU A 183 -6.49 -17.09 0.40
CA GLU A 183 -5.34 -17.33 1.26
C GLU A 183 -4.07 -16.88 0.51
N TYR A 184 -3.15 -16.20 1.21
CA TYR A 184 -2.06 -15.50 0.55
C TYR A 184 -1.03 -16.44 -0.10
N ASN A 185 -0.68 -17.55 0.54
CA ASN A 185 0.27 -18.53 0.01
C ASN A 185 -0.31 -19.27 -1.20
N ASP A 186 -1.60 -19.60 -1.17
CA ASP A 186 -2.31 -20.19 -2.32
C ASP A 186 -2.31 -19.20 -3.49
N LEU A 187 -2.63 -17.92 -3.22
CA LEU A 187 -2.59 -16.86 -4.22
C LEU A 187 -1.18 -16.65 -4.82
N LEU A 188 -0.14 -16.66 -4.00
CA LEU A 188 1.25 -16.59 -4.45
C LEU A 188 1.61 -17.78 -5.35
N THR A 189 1.25 -18.99 -4.93
CA THR A 189 1.49 -20.21 -5.70
C THR A 189 0.84 -20.12 -7.08
N ASP A 190 -0.39 -19.63 -7.15
CA ASP A 190 -1.12 -19.44 -8.41
C ASP A 190 -0.51 -18.35 -9.30
N ILE A 191 0.00 -17.27 -8.72
CA ILE A 191 0.71 -16.21 -9.45
C ILE A 191 2.02 -16.75 -10.02
N GLU A 192 2.79 -17.52 -9.25
CA GLU A 192 4.07 -18.11 -9.67
C GLU A 192 3.90 -19.08 -10.83
N ARG A 193 2.89 -19.97 -10.76
CA ARG A 193 2.53 -20.88 -11.85
C ARG A 193 2.29 -20.15 -13.18
N LEU A 194 1.84 -18.90 -13.13
CA LEU A 194 1.56 -18.07 -14.30
C LEU A 194 2.74 -17.17 -14.73
N GLY A 195 3.73 -16.98 -13.86
CA GLY A 195 4.94 -16.19 -14.11
C GLY A 195 6.02 -16.94 -14.87
N ASP A 196 6.09 -18.27 -14.70
CA ASP A 196 7.07 -19.14 -15.35
C ASP A 196 6.74 -19.48 -16.83
N ASN A 197 5.71 -18.85 -17.42
CA ASN A 197 5.26 -18.99 -18.81
C ASN A 197 5.28 -17.68 -19.62
#